data_AF-A0A9P8Q3I5-F1
#
_entry.id   AF-A0A9P8Q3I5-F1
#
_cell.length_a   1.000
_cell.length_b   1.000
_cell.length_c   1.000
_cell.angle_alpha   90.00
_cell.angle_beta   90.00
_cell.angle_gamma   90.00
#
_symmetry.space_group_name_H-M   'P 1'
#
loop_
_entity.id
_entity.type
_entity.pdbx_description
1 polymer ?
#
loop_
_entity_poly.entity_id
_entity_poly.type
_entity_poly.pdbx_seq_one_letter_code
_entity_poly.pdbx_strand_id
1 'polypeptide(L)' 'IYAGVNGYLDSVPLDKISAFEEQFVSYLKANEGEILDAIKTKGELSSDLLAKLKSATETFVATF' A
#
# COMPACT_ATOMS: atom_id res chain seq x y z
N ILE A 1 -1.63 -3.34 6.87
CA ILE A 1 -3.04 -3.13 7.31
C ILE A 1 -3.47 -1.68 7.03
N TYR A 2 -3.36 -1.19 5.79
CA TYR A 2 -3.80 0.18 5.42
C TYR A 2 -4.79 0.14 4.27
N ALA A 3 -4.46 -0.59 3.20
CA ALA A 3 -5.33 -0.80 2.04
C ALA A 3 -6.69 -1.41 2.43
N GLY A 4 -6.72 -2.33 3.40
CA GLY A 4 -7.97 -2.96 3.87
C GLY A 4 -8.83 -2.06 4.74
N VAL A 5 -8.22 -1.14 5.49
CA VAL A 5 -8.94 -0.24 6.41
C VAL A 5 -9.55 0.95 5.67
N ASN A 6 -8.98 1.31 4.52
CA ASN A 6 -9.47 2.39 3.67
C ASN A 6 -10.43 1.90 2.57
N GLY A 7 -10.82 0.62 2.56
CA GLY A 7 -11.80 0.10 1.60
C GLY A 7 -11.27 -0.05 0.17
N TYR A 8 -9.96 0.08 -0.07
CA TYR A 8 -9.37 -0.14 -1.41
C TYR A 8 -9.48 -1.60 -1.87
N LEU A 9 -9.65 -2.51 -0.93
CA LEU A 9 -9.87 -3.93 -1.18
C LEU A 9 -11.34 -4.29 -1.43
N ASP A 10 -12.28 -3.34 -1.30
CA ASP A 10 -13.72 -3.60 -1.51
C ASP A 10 -14.06 -3.82 -2.99
N SER A 11 -13.33 -3.13 -3.89
CA SER A 11 -13.43 -3.33 -5.35
C SER A 11 -12.66 -4.53 -5.87
N VAL A 12 -11.87 -5.22 -5.03
CA VAL A 12 -11.03 -6.35 -5.44
C VAL A 12 -11.74 -7.66 -5.05
N PRO A 13 -11.96 -8.60 -5.99
CA PRO A 13 -12.59 -9.88 -5.67
C PRO A 13 -11.75 -10.67 -4.66
N LEU A 14 -12.41 -11.31 -3.69
CA LEU A 14 -11.81 -12.08 -2.58
C LEU A 14 -10.70 -13.06 -3.05
N ASP A 15 -10.93 -13.76 -4.16
CA ASP A 15 -9.97 -14.69 -4.77
C ASP A 15 -8.65 -14.03 -5.19
N LYS A 16 -8.69 -12.73 -5.51
CA LYS A 16 -7.51 -11.94 -5.92
C LYS A 16 -6.87 -11.17 -4.78
N ILE A 17 -7.47 -11.13 -3.59
CA ILE A 17 -6.92 -10.39 -2.43
C ILE A 17 -5.55 -10.93 -2.02
N SER A 18 -5.36 -12.26 -2.06
CA SER A 18 -4.07 -12.86 -1.69
C SER A 18 -2.95 -12.47 -2.67
N ALA A 19 -3.24 -12.50 -3.98
CA ALA A 19 -2.29 -12.08 -5.01
C ALA A 19 -2.05 -10.56 -4.97
N PHE A 20 -3.09 -9.78 -4.65
CA PHE A 20 -2.99 -8.35 -4.43
C PHE A 20 -2.04 -8.05 -3.28
N GLU A 21 -2.16 -8.75 -2.14
CA GLU A 21 -1.28 -8.51 -0.99
C GLU A 21 0.19 -8.77 -1.33
N GLU A 22 0.51 -9.89 -1.97
CA GLU A 22 1.88 -10.22 -2.37
C GLU A 22 2.47 -9.20 -3.35
N GLN A 23 1.70 -8.82 -4.37
CA GLN A 23 2.15 -7.83 -5.35
C GLN A 23 2.22 -6.43 -4.75
N PHE A 24 1.27 -6.03 -3.91
CA PHE A 24 1.25 -4.73 -3.27
C PHE A 24 2.41 -4.58 -2.28
N VAL A 25 2.72 -5.63 -1.50
CA VAL A 25 3.90 -5.65 -0.63
C VAL A 25 5.20 -5.58 -1.44
N SER A 26 5.27 -6.28 -2.58
CA SER A 26 6.44 -6.21 -3.48
C SER A 26 6.58 -4.82 -4.12
N TYR A 27 5.47 -4.22 -4.55
CA TYR A 27 5.42 -2.87 -5.11
C TYR A 27 5.86 -1.82 -4.09
N LEU A 28 5.35 -1.90 -2.85
CA LEU A 28 5.75 -1.03 -1.76
C LEU A 28 7.23 -1.18 -1.41
N LYS A 29 7.76 -2.41 -1.39
CA LYS A 29 9.20 -2.63 -1.19
C LYS A 29 10.06 -2.06 -2.32
N ALA A 30 9.57 -2.12 -3.56
CA ALA A 30 10.33 -1.70 -4.74
C ALA A 30 10.27 -0.18 -4.99
N ASN A 31 9.10 0.44 -4.82
CA ASN A 31 8.88 1.86 -5.13
C ASN A 31 8.90 2.75 -3.88
N GLU A 32 8.46 2.23 -2.74
CA GLU A 32 8.22 2.99 -1.51
C GLU A 32 9.07 2.45 -0.36
N GLY A 33 10.31 2.04 -0.66
CA GLY A 33 11.29 1.61 0.34
C GLY A 33 11.58 2.68 1.39
N GLU A 34 11.55 3.96 1.00
CA GLU A 34 11.64 5.09 1.94
C GLU A 34 10.48 5.12 2.95
N ILE A 35 9.28 4.67 2.58
CA ILE A 35 8.17 4.58 3.53
C ILE A 35 8.47 3.53 4.59
N LEU A 36 8.94 2.36 4.17
CA LEU A 36 9.33 1.29 5.09
C LEU A 36 10.46 1.74 6.03
N ASP A 37 11.45 2.44 5.49
CA ASP A 37 12.59 2.94 6.27
C ASP A 37 12.15 4.05 7.23
N ALA A 38 11.28 4.96 6.79
CA ALA A 38 10.72 6.03 7.63
C ALA A 38 9.80 5.49 8.72
N ILE A 39 8.96 4.48 8.45
CA ILE A 39 8.15 3.80 9.47
C ILE A 39 9.08 3.13 10.49
N LYS A 40 10.18 2.53 10.03
CA LYS A 40 11.14 1.82 10.89
C LYS A 40 11.99 2.76 11.74
N THR A 41 12.33 3.95 11.23
CA THR A 41 13.16 4.95 11.93
C THR A 41 12.36 5.95 12.76
N LYS A 42 11.28 6.51 12.21
CA LYS A 42 10.44 7.49 12.91
C LYS A 42 9.33 6.85 13.74
N GLY A 43 8.89 5.65 13.40
CA GLY A 43 7.71 5.03 14.04
C GLY A 43 6.39 5.75 13.75
N GLU A 44 6.42 6.81 12.93
CA GLU A 44 5.27 7.65 12.63
C GLU A 44 5.03 7.70 11.12
N LEU A 45 3.79 7.45 10.73
CA LEU A 45 3.29 7.70 9.38
C LEU A 45 2.99 9.19 9.24
N SER A 46 3.99 9.98 8.82
CA SER A 46 3.77 11.39 8.48
C SER A 46 2.77 11.53 7.32
N SER A 47 2.08 12.67 7.24
CA SER A 47 1.06 12.94 6.22
C SER A 47 1.55 12.73 4.78
N ASP A 48 2.83 13.02 4.52
CA ASP A 48 3.50 12.82 3.24
C ASP A 48 3.61 11.32 2.86
N LEU A 49 4.00 10.48 3.83
CA LEU A 49 4.07 9.03 3.69
C LEU A 49 2.69 8.43 3.47
N LEU A 50 1.69 8.94 4.19
CA LEU A 50 0.29 8.58 3.99
C LEU A 50 -0.20 8.94 2.58
N ALA A 51 0.15 10.13 2.08
CA ALA A 51 -0.21 10.56 0.73
C ALA A 51 0.44 9.68 -0.34
N LYS A 52 1.74 9.38 -0.21
CA LYS A 52 2.46 8.45 -1.10
C LYS A 52 1.86 7.05 -1.05
N LEU A 53 1.62 6.51 0.15
CA LEU A 53 1.00 5.19 0.34
C LEU A 53 -0.39 5.13 -0.29
N LYS A 54 -1.18 6.20 -0.16
CA LYS A 54 -2.49 6.33 -0.78
C LYS A 54 -2.37 6.33 -2.31
N SER A 55 -1.50 7.16 -2.88
CA SER A 55 -1.28 7.24 -4.33
C SER A 55 -0.76 5.93 -4.92
N ALA A 56 0.16 5.26 -4.23
CA ALA A 56 0.65 3.93 -4.57
C ALA A 56 -0.48 2.90 -4.59
N THR A 57 -1.36 2.93 -3.59
CA THR A 57 -2.53 2.05 -3.50
C THR A 57 -3.53 2.32 -4.63
N GLU A 58 -3.87 3.59 -4.89
CA GLU A 58 -4.77 3.99 -5.96
C GLU A 58 -4.22 3.62 -7.34
N THR A 59 -2.92 3.85 -7.57
CA THR A 59 -2.24 3.48 -8.83
C THR A 59 -2.23 1.98 -9.04
N PHE A 60 -1.94 1.22 -7.98
CA PHE A 60 -1.90 -0.24 -8.05
C PHE A 60 -3.30 -0.82 -8.31
N VAL A 61 -4.33 -0.35 -7.59
CA VAL A 61 -5.74 -0.74 -7.83
C VAL A 61 -6.21 -0.35 -9.23
N ALA A 62 -5.79 0.80 -9.77
CA ALA A 62 -6.12 1.19 -11.14
C ALA A 62 -5.43 0.34 -12.21
N THR A 63 -4.31 -0.31 -11.86
CA THR A 63 -3.54 -1.17 -12.77
C THR A 63 -3.96 -2.64 -12.69
N PHE A 64 -4.67 -3.02 -11.63
CA PHE A 64 -5.06 -4.40 -11.29
C PHE A 64 -6.51 -4.71 -11.66
#